data_AF-A0A961RY24-F1
#
_entry.id   AF-A0A961RY24-F1
#
_cell.length_a   1.000
_cell.length_b   1.000
_cell.length_c   1.000
_cell.angle_alpha   90.00
_cell.angle_beta   90.00
_cell.angle_gamma   90.00
#
_symmetry.space_group_name_H-M   'P 1'
#
loop_
_entity.id
_entity.type
_entity.pdbx_description
1 polymer ?
#
loop_
_entity_poly.entity_id
_entity_poly.type
_entity_poly.pdbx_seq_one_letter_code
_entity_poly.pdbx_strand_id
1 'polypeptide(L)' 'GARHTAPVGVVATTTEVLGPEVILVAGLSDTPGSEIHARMPRNFLAGPGTPVPLHFDVSQIQIFDPASTRALPRPALT' A
#
# COMPACT_ATOMS: atom_id res chain seq x y z
N GLY A 1 -0.44 -7.06 21.37
CA GLY A 1 -1.56 -6.55 20.56
C GLY A 1 -1.60 -7.32 19.27
N ALA A 2 -2.77 -7.84 18.88
CA ALA A 2 -2.93 -8.52 17.60
C ALA A 2 -2.58 -7.54 16.48
N ARG A 3 -1.62 -7.90 15.61
CA ARG A 3 -1.32 -7.12 14.41
C ARG A 3 -2.45 -7.39 13.42
N HIS A 4 -3.41 -6.49 13.31
CA HIS A 4 -4.44 -6.56 12.29
C HIS A 4 -3.80 -6.22 10.95
N THR A 5 -3.42 -7.25 10.19
CA THR A 5 -2.86 -7.07 8.86
C THR A 5 -3.77 -7.69 7.82
N ALA A 6 -3.83 -7.07 6.64
CA ALA A 6 -4.54 -7.60 5.49
C ALA A 6 -3.55 -7.69 4.31
N PRO A 7 -3.44 -8.85 3.63
CA PRO A 7 -2.67 -8.96 2.41
C PRO A 7 -3.41 -8.27 1.26
N VAL A 8 -2.67 -7.51 0.46
CA VAL A 8 -3.15 -6.92 -0.80
C VAL A 8 -2.19 -7.36 -1.89
N GLY A 9 -2.74 -8.00 -2.93
CA GLY A 9 -1.98 -8.34 -4.13
C GLY A 9 -1.82 -7.13 -5.03
N VAL A 10 -0.58 -6.78 -5.35
CA VAL A 10 -0.27 -5.72 -6.31
C VAL A 10 0.67 -6.22 -7.40
N VAL A 11 0.69 -5.54 -8.54
CA VAL A 11 1.65 -5.79 -9.61
C VAL A 11 2.55 -4.57 -9.76
N ALA A 12 3.86 -4.77 -9.62
CA ALA A 12 4.83 -3.70 -9.76
C ALA A 12 4.75 -3.08 -11.16
N THR A 13 4.57 -1.77 -11.22
CA THR A 13 4.65 -0.97 -12.44
C THR A 13 6.08 -0.50 -12.65
N THR A 14 6.69 0.04 -11.60
CA THR A 14 8.10 0.48 -11.59
C THR A 14 8.63 0.54 -10.15
N THR A 15 9.94 0.72 -10.01
CA THR A 15 10.59 1.01 -8.74
C THR A 15 11.48 2.25 -8.86
N GLU A 16 11.41 3.14 -7.88
CA GLU A 16 12.25 4.34 -7.82
C GLU A 16 13.32 4.15 -6.74
N VAL A 17 14.58 4.07 -7.13
CA VAL A 17 15.71 3.87 -6.20
C VAL A 17 16.23 5.22 -5.74
N LEU A 18 16.05 5.55 -4.45
CA LEU A 18 16.36 6.87 -3.91
C LEU A 18 17.63 6.90 -3.03
N GLY A 19 18.32 5.76 -2.87
CA GLY A 19 19.51 5.61 -2.04
C GLY A 19 19.21 4.85 -0.75
N PRO A 20 18.60 5.48 0.28
CA PRO A 20 18.27 4.79 1.53
C PRO A 20 16.99 3.95 1.44
N GLU A 21 16.19 4.14 0.39
CA GLU A 21 14.91 3.46 0.19
C GLU A 21 14.60 3.25 -1.30
N VAL A 22 13.62 2.39 -1.54
CA VAL A 22 13.03 2.17 -2.86
C VAL A 22 11.54 2.51 -2.77
N ILE A 23 11.00 3.29 -3.70
CA ILE A 23 9.55 3.47 -3.82
C ILE A 23 9.03 2.43 -4.82
N LEU A 24 8.19 1.53 -4.35
CA LEU A 24 7.41 0.65 -5.22
C LEU A 24 6.19 1.42 -5.71
N VAL A 25 6.07 1.51 -7.03
CA VAL A 25 4.85 1.95 -7.72
C VAL A 25 4.17 0.72 -8.29
N ALA A 26 2.94 0.45 -7.88
CA ALA A 26 2.23 -0.78 -8.24
C ALA A 26 0.75 -0.54 -8.52
N GLY A 27 0.19 -1.32 -9.45
CA GLY A 27 -1.25 -1.37 -9.69
C GLY A 27 -1.93 -2.39 -8.78
N LEU A 28 -3.17 -2.10 -8.36
CA LEU A 28 -4.05 -3.10 -7.75
C LEU A 28 -4.43 -4.15 -8.78
N SER A 29 -4.27 -5.44 -8.46
CA SER A 29 -4.50 -6.52 -9.43
C SER A 29 -5.95 -6.63 -9.92
N ASP A 30 -6.91 -6.10 -9.16
CA ASP A 30 -8.35 -6.21 -9.40
C ASP A 30 -9.01 -4.90 -9.87
N THR A 31 -8.30 -3.77 -9.81
CA THR A 31 -8.87 -2.44 -10.06
C THR A 31 -8.04 -1.64 -11.06
N PRO A 32 -8.41 -1.66 -12.36
CA PRO A 32 -7.69 -0.92 -13.39
C PRO A 32 -7.59 0.58 -13.07
N GLY A 33 -6.41 1.16 -13.25
CA GLY A 33 -6.16 2.59 -13.02
C GLY A 33 -5.96 3.00 -11.56
N SER A 34 -6.06 2.08 -10.60
CA SER A 34 -5.67 2.34 -9.21
C SER A 34 -4.19 2.07 -8.99
N GLU A 35 -3.50 3.02 -8.38
CA GLU A 35 -2.06 2.99 -8.15
C GLU A 35 -1.75 3.09 -6.65
N ILE A 36 -0.79 2.30 -6.19
CA ILE A 36 -0.27 2.28 -4.83
C ILE A 36 1.21 2.62 -4.86
N HIS A 37 1.60 3.50 -3.94
CA HIS A 37 2.99 3.87 -3.68
C HIS A 37 3.37 3.36 -2.30
N ALA A 38 4.46 2.60 -2.22
CA ALA A 38 4.90 2.04 -0.95
C ALA A 38 6.42 2.13 -0.79
N ARG A 39 6.87 2.58 0.38
CA ARG A 39 8.29 2.67 0.74
C ARG A 39 8.81 1.29 1.10
N MET A 40 9.87 0.87 0.42
CA MET A 40 10.51 -0.43 0.56
C MET A 40 11.94 -0.28 1.08
N PRO A 41 12.49 -1.33 1.74
CA PRO A 41 13.90 -1.36 2.11
C PRO A 41 14.82 -1.13 0.90
N ARG A 42 16.01 -0.54 1.14
CA ARG A 42 16.99 -0.20 0.09
C ARG A 42 17.36 -1.33 -0.87
N ASN A 43 17.22 -2.58 -0.44
CA ASN A 43 17.59 -3.78 -1.17
C ASN A 43 16.37 -4.50 -1.79
N PHE A 44 15.19 -3.90 -1.73
CA PHE A 44 14.01 -4.42 -2.40
C PHE A 44 14.18 -4.33 -3.93
N LEU A 45 13.84 -5.42 -4.62
CA LEU A 45 13.93 -5.54 -6.07
C LEU A 45 12.63 -6.12 -6.61
N ALA A 46 11.97 -5.38 -7.49
CA ALA A 46 10.83 -5.84 -8.27
C ALA A 46 10.86 -5.16 -9.65
N GLY A 47 10.83 -5.96 -10.71
CA GLY A 47 10.70 -5.44 -12.08
C GLY A 47 9.24 -5.20 -12.45
N PRO A 48 8.95 -4.42 -13.51
CA PRO A 48 7.60 -4.28 -14.04
C PRO A 48 6.93 -5.65 -14.29
N GLY A 49 5.66 -5.78 -13.92
CA GLY A 49 4.90 -7.03 -14.01
C GLY A 49 5.12 -8.01 -12.85
N THR A 50 6.04 -7.74 -11.92
CA THR A 50 6.29 -8.62 -10.77
C THR A 50 5.11 -8.56 -9.78
N PRO A 51 4.47 -9.70 -9.43
CA PRO A 51 3.48 -9.73 -8.36
C PRO A 51 4.15 -9.52 -7.00
N VAL A 52 3.62 -8.62 -6.18
CA VAL A 52 4.14 -8.30 -4.85
C VAL A 52 2.99 -8.37 -3.83
N PRO A 53 3.05 -9.26 -2.82
CA PRO A 53 2.10 -9.23 -1.72
C PRO A 53 2.51 -8.16 -0.69
N LEU A 54 1.60 -7.23 -0.39
CA LEU A 54 1.79 -6.21 0.64
C LEU A 54 0.90 -6.49 1.84
N HIS A 55 1.45 -6.39 3.06
CA HIS A 55 0.68 -6.49 4.30
C HIS A 55 0.56 -5.11 4.95
N PHE A 56 -0.65 -4.54 4.92
CA PHE A 56 -0.91 -3.25 5.56
C PHE A 56 -1.38 -3.45 6.99
N ASP A 57 -0.89 -2.60 7.90
CA ASP A 57 -1.46 -2.48 9.24
C ASP A 57 -2.76 -1.66 9.15
N VAL A 58 -3.90 -2.33 9.33
CA VAL A 58 -5.20 -1.69 9.16
C VAL A 58 -5.49 -0.65 10.24
N SER A 59 -4.76 -0.67 11.36
CA SER A 59 -4.85 0.38 12.38
C SER A 59 -4.31 1.74 11.90
N GLN A 60 -3.48 1.73 10.86
CA GLN A 60 -2.86 2.91 10.26
C GLN A 60 -3.66 3.44 9.05
N ILE A 61 -4.75 2.80 8.66
CA ILE A 61 -5.57 3.20 7.52
C ILE A 61 -6.54 4.32 7.94
N GLN A 62 -6.62 5.37 7.12
CA GLN A 62 -7.61 6.44 7.26
C GLN A 62 -8.68 6.29 6.17
N ILE A 63 -9.95 6.24 6.59
CA ILE A 63 -11.11 6.18 5.69
C ILE A 63 -11.71 7.58 5.57
N PHE A 64 -12.20 7.93 4.38
CA PHE A 64 -12.82 9.22 4.08
C PHE A 64 -14.26 9.01 3.58
N ASP A 65 -15.17 9.90 3.96
CA ASP A 65 -16.52 9.95 3.39
C ASP A 65 -16.47 10.60 2.00
N PRO A 66 -16.90 9.93 0.91
CA PRO A 66 -16.81 10.48 -0.43
C PRO A 66 -17.67 11.74 -0.65
N ALA A 67 -18.76 11.92 0.10
CA ALA A 67 -19.64 13.08 -0.05
C ALA A 67 -19.05 14.35 0.59
N SER A 68 -18.59 14.24 1.85
CA SER A 68 -18.04 15.39 2.58
C SER A 68 -16.53 15.55 2.45
N THR A 69 -15.82 14.53 1.93
CA THR A 69 -14.35 14.41 1.87
C THR A 69 -13.66 14.39 3.24
N ARG A 70 -14.42 14.31 4.33
CA ARG A 70 -13.90 14.30 5.69
C ARG A 70 -13.41 12.92 6.08
N ALA A 71 -12.34 12.90 6.87
CA ALA A 71 -11.85 11.70 7.53
C ALA A 71 -12.92 11.16 8.51
N LEU A 72 -13.27 9.89 8.39
CA LEU A 72 -14.08 9.20 9.38
C LEU A 72 -13.24 8.93 10.65
N PRO A 73 -13.82 9.07 11.86
CA PRO A 73 -13.13 8.73 13.09
C PRO A 73 -12.64 7.28 13.08
N ARG A 74 -11.40 7.04 13.52
CA ARG A 74 -10.87 5.69 13.62
C ARG A 74 -11.59 4.92 14.74
N PRO A 75 -12.05 3.68 14.49
CA PRO A 75 -12.58 2.82 15.54
C PRO A 75 -11.53 2.58 16.63
N ALA A 76 -11.95 2.55 17.89
CA ALA A 76 -11.10 2.04 18.95
C ALA A 76 -10.91 0.54 18.75
N LEU A 77 -9.66 0.12 18.52
CA LEU A 77 -9.30 -1.30 18.50
C LEU A 77 -9.18 -1.77 19.96
N THR A 78 -10.32 -2.12 20.56
CA THR A 78 -10.37 -2.79 21.88
C THR A 78 -10.08 -4.26 21.77
#